data_AF-A6YFK9-F1
#
_entry.id   AF-A6YFK9-F1
#
_cell.length_a   1.000
_cell.length_b   1.000
_cell.length_c   1.000
_cell.angle_alpha   90.00
_cell.angle_beta   90.00
_cell.angle_gamma   90.00
#
_symmetry.space_group_name_H-M   'P 1'
#
loop_
_entity.id
_entity.type
_entity.pdbx_description
1 polymer ?
#
loop_
_entity_poly.entity_id
_entity_poly.type
_entity_poly.pdbx_seq_one_letter_code
_entity_poly.pdbx_strand_id
1 'polypeptide(L)'
;MSEADGMDEAVDGAMRTGLMVAARIGEQLARMREEELRNIAAAEEQRARQLQERFDAQRAAARAQLAPTARDDWWDKATPGMIEQAHQTATAWKAYDPEAAQAAEHIRGQLQARYGIDVDNTGADESSVSAALAGVQQARSEAENERTKASAARTDEAVAAVAVAGANRQDTAAQKAQEQPGYDSPKRRQQLAESLEGKGDREAVNSRLLADKHQGTPATAAVAQKPSLSKTSKMTKQSGKEKILERGGLER
;
A
#
# COMPACT_ATOMS: atom_id res chain seq x y z
N MET A 1 -60.37 2.33 -0.01
CA MET A 1 -59.20 1.70 -0.67
C MET A 1 -58.31 2.83 -1.17
N SER A 2 -56.98 2.65 -1.09
CA SER A 2 -55.89 3.63 -1.33
C SER A 2 -55.38 4.36 -0.08
N GLU A 3 -54.60 3.63 0.72
CA GLU A 3 -53.74 4.19 1.79
C GLU A 3 -52.33 3.56 1.77
N ALA A 4 -51.95 2.89 0.66
CA ALA A 4 -50.67 2.19 0.51
C ALA A 4 -49.61 2.94 -0.32
N ASP A 5 -49.91 4.14 -0.85
CA ASP A 5 -49.13 4.76 -1.94
C ASP A 5 -48.00 5.70 -1.47
N GLY A 6 -47.82 5.91 -0.15
CA GLY A 6 -46.89 6.93 0.37
C GLY A 6 -45.56 6.40 0.92
N MET A 7 -45.46 5.10 1.22
CA MET A 7 -44.24 4.52 1.83
C MET A 7 -43.22 4.03 0.80
N ASP A 8 -43.65 3.73 -0.43
CA ASP A 8 -42.76 3.32 -1.52
C ASP A 8 -41.98 4.52 -2.09
N GLU A 9 -42.63 5.69 -2.22
CA GLU A 9 -42.04 6.94 -2.74
C GLU A 9 -40.91 7.49 -1.85
N ALA A 10 -41.02 7.33 -0.52
CA ALA A 10 -40.00 7.81 0.43
C ALA A 10 -38.74 6.93 0.44
N VAL A 11 -38.91 5.62 0.20
CA VAL A 11 -37.80 4.66 0.06
C VAL A 11 -37.13 4.83 -1.30
N ASP A 12 -37.90 5.04 -2.37
CA ASP A 12 -37.37 5.27 -3.72
C ASP A 12 -36.58 6.59 -3.81
N GLY A 13 -37.09 7.65 -3.17
CA GLY A 13 -36.39 8.93 -3.05
C GLY A 13 -35.08 8.86 -2.25
N ALA A 14 -35.05 8.08 -1.17
CA ALA A 14 -33.84 7.86 -0.38
C ALA A 14 -32.79 7.01 -1.13
N MET A 15 -33.23 5.98 -1.85
CA MET A 15 -32.37 5.12 -2.67
C MET A 15 -31.75 5.90 -3.84
N ARG A 16 -32.53 6.73 -4.53
CA ARG A 16 -32.06 7.59 -5.63
C ARG A 16 -31.05 8.64 -5.16
N THR A 17 -31.27 9.22 -3.98
CA THR A 17 -30.33 10.18 -3.38
C THR A 17 -29.03 9.50 -2.93
N GLY A 18 -29.14 8.31 -2.33
CA GLY A 18 -27.98 7.49 -1.94
C GLY A 18 -27.13 7.05 -3.14
N LEU A 19 -27.76 6.63 -4.24
CA LEU A 19 -27.09 6.28 -5.50
C LEU A 19 -26.33 7.46 -6.12
N MET A 20 -26.88 8.68 -6.07
CA MET A 20 -26.17 9.87 -6.56
C MET A 20 -24.95 10.23 -5.71
N VAL A 21 -25.03 10.08 -4.38
CA VAL A 21 -23.89 10.33 -3.48
C VAL A 21 -22.81 9.26 -3.66
N ALA A 22 -23.19 7.98 -3.75
CA ALA A 22 -22.27 6.88 -4.00
C ALA A 22 -21.59 6.98 -5.38
N ALA A 23 -22.34 7.36 -6.42
CA ALA A 23 -21.78 7.58 -7.76
C ALA A 23 -20.70 8.66 -7.75
N ARG A 24 -20.91 9.78 -7.05
CA ARG A 24 -19.92 10.87 -6.94
C ARG A 24 -18.67 10.47 -6.16
N ILE A 25 -18.82 9.65 -5.10
CA ILE A 25 -17.68 9.13 -4.33
C ILE A 25 -16.90 8.11 -5.18
N GLY A 26 -17.59 7.24 -5.93
CA GLY A 26 -16.97 6.28 -6.84
C GLY A 26 -16.17 6.95 -7.95
N GLU A 27 -16.71 8.02 -8.56
CA GLU A 27 -16.00 8.81 -9.57
C GLU A 27 -14.74 9.48 -9.00
N GLN A 28 -14.82 10.02 -7.78
CA GLN A 28 -13.68 10.66 -7.12
C GLN A 28 -12.56 9.66 -6.78
N LEU A 29 -12.91 8.45 -6.32
CA LEU A 29 -11.94 7.38 -6.07
C LEU A 29 -11.30 6.87 -7.36
N ALA A 30 -12.05 6.78 -8.45
CA ALA A 30 -11.52 6.40 -9.76
C ALA A 30 -10.48 7.42 -10.26
N ARG A 31 -10.75 8.73 -10.13
CA ARG A 31 -9.81 9.80 -10.49
C ARG A 31 -8.54 9.77 -9.63
N MET A 32 -8.66 9.61 -8.31
CA MET A 32 -7.49 9.51 -7.43
C MET A 32 -6.60 8.31 -7.78
N ARG A 33 -7.21 7.14 -8.05
CA ARG A 33 -6.46 5.95 -8.46
C ARG A 33 -5.78 6.16 -9.81
N GLU A 34 -6.46 6.81 -10.76
CA GLU A 34 -5.88 7.12 -12.06
C GLU A 34 -4.70 8.10 -11.94
N GLU A 35 -4.82 9.15 -11.12
CA GLU A 35 -3.74 10.09 -10.83
C GLU A 35 -2.54 9.40 -10.15
N GLU A 36 -2.80 8.51 -9.19
CA GLU A 36 -1.74 7.76 -8.51
C GLU A 36 -1.00 6.83 -9.48
N LEU A 37 -1.72 6.10 -10.34
CA LEU A 37 -1.11 5.25 -11.38
C LEU A 37 -0.30 6.07 -12.39
N ARG A 38 -0.81 7.24 -12.80
CA ARG A 38 -0.07 8.16 -13.68
C ARG A 38 1.19 8.69 -13.01
N ASN A 39 1.12 9.04 -11.72
CA ASN A 39 2.27 9.51 -10.95
C ASN A 39 3.33 8.41 -10.79
N ILE A 40 2.93 7.17 -10.52
CA ILE A 40 3.83 6.02 -10.46
C ILE A 40 4.51 5.80 -11.82
N ALA A 41 3.73 5.74 -12.90
CA ALA A 41 4.27 5.55 -14.26
C ALA A 41 5.21 6.69 -14.66
N ALA A 42 4.85 7.94 -14.37
CA ALA A 42 5.72 9.10 -14.63
C ALA A 42 7.01 9.02 -13.80
N ALA A 43 6.94 8.63 -12.52
CA ALA A 43 8.12 8.48 -11.68
C ALA A 43 9.04 7.35 -12.17
N GLU A 44 8.49 6.22 -12.62
CA GLU A 44 9.27 5.13 -13.23
C GLU A 44 9.95 5.55 -14.52
N GLU A 45 9.23 6.24 -15.41
CA GLU A 45 9.78 6.74 -16.66
C GLU A 45 10.91 7.76 -16.42
N GLN A 46 10.75 8.65 -15.42
CA GLN A 46 11.80 9.57 -15.01
C GLN A 46 13.03 8.83 -14.46
N ARG A 47 12.84 7.79 -13.63
CA ARG A 47 13.96 6.96 -13.16
C ARG A 47 14.65 6.25 -14.31
N ALA A 48 13.90 5.69 -15.26
CA ALA A 48 14.45 5.03 -16.44
C ALA A 48 15.29 6.00 -17.28
N ARG A 49 14.78 7.22 -17.53
CA ARG A 49 15.54 8.30 -18.18
C ARG A 49 16.83 8.63 -17.44
N GLN A 50 16.77 8.82 -16.12
CA GLN A 50 17.96 9.14 -15.33
C GLN A 50 19.01 8.01 -15.34
N LEU A 51 18.59 6.74 -15.27
CA LEU A 51 19.51 5.61 -15.41
C LEU A 51 20.14 5.58 -16.81
N GLN A 52 19.33 5.81 -17.85
CA GLN A 52 19.78 5.86 -19.22
C GLN A 52 20.80 6.99 -19.46
N GLU A 53 20.50 8.21 -19.00
CA GLU A 53 21.41 9.36 -19.09
C GLU A 53 22.74 9.09 -18.40
N ARG A 54 22.72 8.47 -17.21
CA ARG A 54 23.94 8.09 -16.50
C ARG A 54 24.74 7.04 -17.27
N PHE A 55 24.05 6.04 -17.83
CA PHE A 55 24.69 5.00 -18.63
C PHE A 55 25.31 5.59 -19.91
N ASP A 56 24.59 6.45 -20.61
CA ASP A 56 25.08 7.13 -21.81
C ASP A 56 26.25 8.06 -21.49
N ALA A 57 26.23 8.75 -20.35
CA ALA A 57 27.36 9.55 -19.87
C ALA A 57 28.59 8.67 -19.55
N GLN A 58 28.40 7.50 -18.94
CA GLN A 58 29.49 6.56 -18.68
C GLN A 58 30.08 6.01 -19.99
N ARG A 59 29.24 5.67 -20.98
CA ARG A 59 29.69 5.23 -22.31
C ARG A 59 30.47 6.35 -23.02
N ALA A 60 29.97 7.59 -22.99
CA ALA A 60 30.67 8.72 -23.59
C ALA A 60 32.04 8.97 -22.94
N ALA A 61 32.14 8.83 -21.62
CA ALA A 61 33.41 8.93 -20.91
C ALA A 61 34.38 7.80 -21.32
N ALA A 62 33.90 6.56 -21.46
CA ALA A 62 34.71 5.44 -21.93
C ALA A 62 35.22 5.69 -23.36
N ARG A 63 34.37 6.15 -24.28
CA ARG A 63 34.78 6.54 -25.64
C ARG A 63 35.86 7.61 -25.64
N ALA A 64 35.70 8.64 -24.80
CA ALA A 64 36.69 9.70 -24.68
C ALA A 64 38.06 9.17 -24.19
N GLN A 65 38.08 8.17 -23.30
CA GLN A 65 39.31 7.53 -22.85
C GLN A 65 39.97 6.66 -23.94
N LEU A 66 39.16 6.08 -24.84
CA LEU A 66 39.64 5.24 -25.93
C LEU A 66 40.00 6.04 -27.19
N ALA A 67 39.46 7.24 -27.39
CA ALA A 67 39.71 8.06 -28.56
C ALA A 67 41.21 8.25 -28.92
N PRO A 68 42.15 8.39 -27.97
CA PRO A 68 43.57 8.50 -28.28
C PRO A 68 44.18 7.24 -28.91
N THR A 69 43.65 6.04 -28.65
CA THR A 69 44.23 4.79 -29.14
C THR A 69 44.08 4.60 -30.65
N ALA A 70 43.18 5.35 -31.28
CA ALA A 70 43.04 5.38 -32.74
C ALA A 70 44.17 6.18 -33.44
N ARG A 71 45.01 6.90 -32.69
CA ARG A 71 46.09 7.74 -33.23
C ARG A 71 47.44 7.07 -33.06
N ASP A 72 48.23 6.99 -34.13
CA ASP A 72 49.57 6.40 -34.09
C ASP A 72 50.53 7.14 -33.13
N ASP A 73 50.45 8.48 -33.06
CA ASP A 73 51.28 9.29 -32.15
C ASP A 73 51.13 8.90 -30.67
N TRP A 74 49.97 8.36 -30.28
CA TRP A 74 49.73 7.91 -28.92
C TRP A 74 50.53 6.65 -28.63
N TRP A 75 50.56 5.71 -29.56
CA TRP A 75 51.30 4.46 -29.43
C TRP A 75 52.81 4.65 -29.31
N ASP A 76 53.35 5.73 -29.91
CA ASP A 76 54.77 6.06 -29.79
C ASP A 76 55.16 6.58 -28.40
N LYS A 77 54.18 7.05 -27.62
CA LYS A 77 54.36 7.61 -26.27
C LYS A 77 53.66 6.79 -25.18
N ALA A 78 52.87 5.80 -25.56
CA ALA A 78 52.04 5.04 -24.64
C ALA A 78 52.93 4.20 -23.72
N THR A 79 52.71 4.34 -22.42
CA THR A 79 53.33 3.44 -21.44
C THR A 79 52.55 2.13 -21.36
N PRO A 80 53.17 1.02 -20.92
CA PRO A 80 52.46 -0.25 -20.75
C PRO A 80 51.18 -0.13 -19.90
N GLY A 81 51.20 0.68 -18.83
CA GLY A 81 50.01 0.91 -17.99
C GLY A 81 48.90 1.69 -18.71
N MET A 82 49.24 2.61 -19.62
CA MET A 82 48.24 3.30 -20.44
C MET A 82 47.57 2.35 -21.44
N ILE A 83 48.36 1.44 -22.02
CA ILE A 83 47.86 0.43 -22.95
C ILE A 83 46.96 -0.57 -22.21
N GLU A 84 47.37 -1.00 -21.02
CA GLU A 84 46.57 -1.87 -20.16
C GLU A 84 45.23 -1.23 -19.79
N GLN A 85 45.25 0.01 -19.28
CA GLN A 85 44.02 0.71 -18.90
C GLN A 85 43.07 0.89 -20.09
N ALA A 86 43.61 1.23 -21.27
CA ALA A 86 42.81 1.34 -22.49
C ALA A 86 42.22 -0.02 -22.90
N HIS A 87 43.01 -1.10 -22.84
CA HIS A 87 42.54 -2.44 -23.13
C HIS A 87 41.43 -2.92 -22.16
N GLN A 88 41.61 -2.68 -20.86
CA GLN A 88 40.60 -2.98 -19.84
C GLN A 88 39.30 -2.20 -20.09
N THR A 89 39.41 -0.91 -20.40
CA THR A 89 38.25 -0.06 -20.72
C THR A 89 37.54 -0.56 -21.98
N ALA A 90 38.28 -0.86 -23.05
CA ALA A 90 37.71 -1.38 -24.27
C ALA A 90 37.01 -2.72 -24.05
N THR A 91 37.63 -3.64 -23.30
CA THR A 91 37.08 -4.96 -22.99
C THR A 91 35.82 -4.88 -22.13
N ALA A 92 35.80 -3.99 -21.13
CA ALA A 92 34.63 -3.79 -20.27
C ALA A 92 33.41 -3.26 -21.03
N TRP A 93 33.65 -2.42 -22.05
CA TRP A 93 32.59 -1.73 -22.78
C TRP A 93 32.24 -2.35 -24.15
N LYS A 94 33.02 -3.31 -24.67
CA LYS A 94 32.83 -3.89 -26.02
C LYS A 94 31.42 -4.46 -26.28
N ALA A 95 30.75 -4.97 -25.24
CA ALA A 95 29.41 -5.54 -25.38
C ALA A 95 28.29 -4.48 -25.50
N TYR A 96 28.56 -3.25 -25.06
CA TYR A 96 27.56 -2.18 -24.95
C TYR A 96 27.83 -1.01 -25.89
N ASP A 97 29.01 -0.98 -26.51
CA ASP A 97 29.46 0.11 -27.37
C ASP A 97 30.28 -0.40 -28.56
N PRO A 98 29.81 -0.19 -29.82
CA PRO A 98 30.55 -0.62 -31.00
C PRO A 98 31.91 0.08 -31.17
N GLU A 99 32.05 1.33 -30.73
CA GLU A 99 33.35 2.03 -30.81
C GLU A 99 34.38 1.42 -29.85
N ALA A 100 33.94 1.02 -28.65
CA ALA A 100 34.81 0.33 -27.69
C ALA A 100 35.23 -1.06 -28.21
N ALA A 101 34.33 -1.78 -28.89
CA ALA A 101 34.67 -3.04 -29.54
C ALA A 101 35.73 -2.86 -30.64
N GLN A 102 35.61 -1.84 -31.48
CA GLN A 102 36.62 -1.51 -32.49
C GLN A 102 37.95 -1.12 -31.85
N ALA A 103 37.93 -0.34 -30.77
CA ALA A 103 39.14 0.02 -30.04
C ALA A 103 39.83 -1.22 -29.43
N ALA A 104 39.07 -2.19 -28.91
CA ALA A 104 39.63 -3.44 -28.37
C ALA A 104 40.39 -4.22 -29.45
N GLU A 105 39.80 -4.40 -30.63
CA GLU A 105 40.45 -5.08 -31.76
C GLU A 105 41.66 -4.31 -32.27
N HIS A 106 41.59 -2.97 -32.34
CA HIS A 106 42.73 -2.15 -32.75
C HIS A 106 43.89 -2.26 -31.76
N ILE A 107 43.60 -2.19 -30.46
CA ILE A 107 44.60 -2.34 -29.39
C ILE A 107 45.25 -3.72 -29.47
N ARG A 108 44.46 -4.78 -29.68
CA ARG A 108 44.97 -6.14 -29.86
C ARG A 108 45.88 -6.26 -31.08
N GLY A 109 45.46 -5.72 -32.22
CA GLY A 109 46.27 -5.70 -33.44
C GLY A 109 47.60 -4.96 -33.25
N GLN A 110 47.59 -3.82 -32.55
CA GLN A 110 48.80 -3.05 -32.24
C GLN A 110 49.70 -3.78 -31.24
N LEU A 111 49.14 -4.45 -30.23
CA LEU A 111 49.90 -5.28 -29.28
C LEU A 111 50.61 -6.45 -29.98
N GLN A 112 49.93 -7.11 -30.91
CA GLN A 112 50.52 -8.17 -31.72
C GLN A 112 51.58 -7.63 -32.69
N ALA A 113 51.28 -6.54 -33.41
CA ALA A 113 52.18 -6.01 -34.45
C ALA A 113 53.44 -5.33 -33.88
N ARG A 114 53.31 -4.56 -32.79
CA ARG A 114 54.43 -3.80 -32.21
C ARG A 114 55.18 -4.57 -31.14
N TYR A 115 54.49 -5.41 -30.36
CA TYR A 115 55.07 -6.05 -29.18
C TYR A 115 55.08 -7.58 -29.27
N GLY A 116 54.44 -8.19 -30.28
CA GLY A 116 54.35 -9.65 -30.42
C GLY A 116 53.53 -10.31 -29.31
N ILE A 117 52.68 -9.54 -28.61
CA ILE A 117 51.86 -10.04 -27.51
C ILE A 117 50.47 -10.38 -28.04
N ASP A 118 50.14 -11.66 -28.00
CA ASP A 118 48.78 -12.14 -28.24
C ASP A 118 48.02 -12.15 -26.91
N VAL A 119 47.19 -11.13 -26.71
CA VAL A 119 46.40 -10.90 -25.49
C VAL A 119 45.39 -12.01 -25.22
N ASP A 120 44.94 -12.71 -26.28
CA ASP A 120 43.98 -13.81 -26.16
C ASP A 120 44.66 -15.14 -25.79
N ASN A 121 45.98 -15.23 -25.97
CA ASN A 121 46.78 -16.43 -25.68
C ASN A 121 47.57 -16.37 -24.36
N THR A 122 47.51 -15.26 -23.62
CA THR A 122 48.40 -15.03 -22.46
C THR A 122 48.07 -15.80 -21.18
N GLY A 123 47.08 -16.68 -21.16
CA GLY A 123 46.99 -17.72 -20.13
C GLY A 123 45.58 -18.04 -19.65
N ALA A 124 45.24 -19.33 -19.74
CA ALA A 124 44.03 -19.96 -19.20
C ALA A 124 42.72 -19.59 -19.92
N ASP A 125 42.54 -20.23 -21.08
CA ASP A 125 41.27 -20.81 -21.51
C ASP A 125 40.04 -19.89 -21.30
N GLU A 126 39.86 -18.93 -22.20
CA GLU A 126 38.67 -18.05 -22.23
C GLU A 126 37.37 -18.86 -22.29
N SER A 127 37.42 -20.10 -22.80
CA SER A 127 36.31 -21.07 -22.73
C SER A 127 36.03 -21.56 -21.30
N SER A 128 37.06 -21.74 -20.46
CA SER A 128 36.91 -22.10 -19.04
C SER A 128 36.51 -20.90 -18.19
N VAL A 129 36.99 -19.69 -18.49
CA VAL A 129 36.53 -18.46 -17.80
C VAL A 129 35.09 -18.14 -18.16
N SER A 130 34.70 -18.27 -19.44
CA SER A 130 33.30 -18.10 -19.86
C SER A 130 32.39 -19.22 -19.34
N ALA A 131 32.85 -20.47 -19.25
CA ALA A 131 32.11 -21.55 -18.60
C ALA A 131 31.96 -21.33 -17.08
N ALA A 132 33.01 -20.85 -16.40
CA ALA A 132 32.94 -20.47 -14.99
C ALA A 132 32.01 -19.27 -14.77
N LEU A 133 32.04 -18.27 -15.65
CA LEU A 133 31.17 -17.10 -15.59
C LEU A 133 29.71 -17.47 -15.90
N ALA A 134 29.46 -18.35 -16.87
CA ALA A 134 28.15 -18.90 -17.16
C ALA A 134 27.61 -19.71 -15.96
N GLY A 135 28.45 -20.50 -15.30
CA GLY A 135 28.09 -21.20 -14.06
C GLY A 135 27.72 -20.24 -12.93
N VAL A 136 28.49 -19.17 -12.73
CA VAL A 136 28.18 -18.11 -11.74
C VAL A 136 26.90 -17.36 -12.10
N GLN A 137 26.67 -17.05 -13.37
CA GLN A 137 25.49 -16.34 -13.84
C GLN A 137 24.23 -17.19 -13.69
N GLN A 138 24.32 -18.48 -13.99
CA GLN A 138 23.22 -19.43 -13.86
C GLN A 138 22.87 -19.65 -12.38
N ALA A 139 23.87 -19.85 -11.51
CA ALA A 139 23.65 -19.92 -10.06
C ALA A 139 23.01 -18.64 -9.49
N ARG A 140 23.37 -17.47 -10.04
CA ARG A 140 22.75 -16.19 -9.65
C ARG A 140 21.29 -16.09 -10.10
N SER A 141 20.98 -16.53 -11.32
CA SER A 141 19.62 -16.56 -11.84
C SER A 141 18.75 -17.59 -11.14
N GLU A 142 19.32 -18.72 -10.73
CA GLU A 142 18.66 -19.74 -9.91
C GLU A 142 18.39 -19.19 -8.51
N ALA A 143 19.37 -18.53 -7.88
CA ALA A 143 19.17 -17.86 -6.59
C ALA A 143 18.13 -16.72 -6.67
N GLU A 144 18.05 -15.99 -7.78
CA GLU A 144 17.03 -14.96 -8.01
C GLU A 144 15.65 -15.57 -8.25
N ASN A 145 15.57 -16.67 -9.00
CA ASN A 145 14.35 -17.46 -9.17
C ASN A 145 13.89 -18.11 -7.86
N GLU A 146 14.81 -18.60 -7.02
CA GLU A 146 14.51 -19.09 -5.68
C GLU A 146 14.05 -17.96 -4.76
N ARG A 147 14.67 -16.78 -4.84
CA ARG A 147 14.28 -15.60 -4.06
C ARG A 147 12.90 -15.09 -4.46
N THR A 148 12.58 -15.07 -5.75
CA THR A 148 11.25 -14.69 -6.26
C THR A 148 10.21 -15.74 -5.93
N LYS A 149 10.51 -17.04 -6.06
CA LYS A 149 9.63 -18.14 -5.58
C LYS A 149 9.41 -18.07 -4.07
N ALA A 150 10.44 -17.81 -3.27
CA ALA A 150 10.34 -17.64 -1.82
C ALA A 150 9.62 -16.34 -1.43
N SER A 151 9.64 -15.31 -2.28
CA SER A 151 8.83 -14.11 -2.10
C SER A 151 7.36 -14.40 -2.40
N ALA A 152 7.07 -15.10 -3.50
CA ALA A 152 5.73 -15.52 -3.88
C ALA A 152 5.11 -16.48 -2.85
N ALA A 153 5.89 -17.45 -2.34
CA ALA A 153 5.45 -18.34 -1.27
C ALA A 153 5.14 -17.58 0.03
N ARG A 154 5.95 -16.57 0.39
CA ARG A 154 5.68 -15.71 1.55
C ARG A 154 4.45 -14.84 1.39
N THR A 155 4.16 -14.36 0.18
CA THR A 155 2.92 -13.62 -0.09
C THR A 155 1.71 -14.53 -0.01
N ASP A 156 1.78 -15.75 -0.56
CA ASP A 156 0.69 -16.73 -0.47
C ASP A 156 0.44 -17.19 0.96
N GLU A 157 1.50 -17.42 1.75
CA GLU A 157 1.41 -17.76 3.16
C GLU A 157 0.82 -16.62 4.00
N ALA A 158 1.21 -15.37 3.72
CA ALA A 158 0.61 -14.20 4.38
C ALA A 158 -0.89 -14.06 4.04
N VAL A 159 -1.29 -14.30 2.79
CA VAL A 159 -2.69 -14.29 2.37
C VAL A 159 -3.47 -15.42 3.04
N ALA A 160 -2.92 -16.63 3.12
CA ALA A 160 -3.52 -17.76 3.81
C ALA A 160 -3.65 -17.50 5.33
N ALA A 161 -2.62 -16.94 5.97
CA ALA A 161 -2.67 -16.59 7.39
C ALA A 161 -3.74 -15.52 7.69
N VAL A 162 -3.90 -14.52 6.80
CA VAL A 162 -4.98 -13.53 6.91
C VAL A 162 -6.35 -14.18 6.74
N ALA A 163 -6.50 -15.12 5.80
CA ALA A 163 -7.76 -15.86 5.60
C ALA A 163 -8.13 -16.73 6.83
N VAL A 164 -7.17 -17.47 7.39
CA VAL A 164 -7.37 -18.29 8.60
C VAL A 164 -7.67 -17.43 9.82
N ALA A 165 -6.96 -16.31 10.00
CA ALA A 165 -7.25 -15.35 11.08
C ALA A 165 -8.60 -14.64 10.89
N GLY A 166 -9.08 -14.48 9.65
CA GLY A 166 -10.42 -14.03 9.33
C GLY A 166 -11.48 -15.05 9.73
N ALA A 167 -11.29 -16.32 9.33
CA ALA A 167 -12.18 -17.44 9.64
C ALA A 167 -12.28 -17.68 11.16
N ASN A 168 -11.15 -17.78 11.88
CA ASN A 168 -11.15 -17.95 13.33
C ASN A 168 -11.84 -16.80 14.07
N ARG A 169 -11.75 -15.56 13.57
CA ARG A 169 -12.49 -14.42 14.14
C ARG A 169 -13.98 -14.55 13.93
N GLN A 170 -14.43 -15.02 12.76
CA GLN A 170 -15.83 -15.29 12.50
C GLN A 170 -16.36 -16.46 13.35
N ASP A 171 -15.60 -17.55 13.46
CA ASP A 171 -15.97 -18.71 14.28
C ASP A 171 -16.03 -18.36 15.77
N THR A 172 -15.04 -17.60 16.27
CA THR A 172 -15.06 -17.14 17.67
C THR A 172 -16.23 -16.17 17.91
N ALA A 173 -16.56 -15.32 16.95
CA ALA A 173 -17.71 -14.42 17.06
C ALA A 173 -19.04 -15.20 17.03
N ALA A 174 -19.15 -16.23 16.18
CA ALA A 174 -20.31 -17.11 16.09
C ALA A 174 -20.47 -17.96 17.36
N GLN A 175 -19.39 -18.55 17.87
CA GLN A 175 -19.36 -19.27 19.14
C GLN A 175 -19.73 -18.36 20.31
N LYS A 176 -19.15 -17.16 20.41
CA LYS A 176 -19.55 -16.19 21.45
C LYS A 176 -21.01 -15.77 21.35
N ALA A 177 -21.55 -15.64 20.13
CA ALA A 177 -22.97 -15.35 19.92
C ALA A 177 -23.88 -16.53 20.29
N GLN A 178 -23.40 -17.78 20.19
CA GLN A 178 -24.12 -18.98 20.62
C GLN A 178 -23.99 -19.28 22.13
N GLU A 179 -22.82 -19.00 22.73
CA GLU A 179 -22.52 -19.24 24.15
C GLU A 179 -23.14 -18.18 25.06
N GLN A 180 -23.29 -16.94 24.59
CA GLN A 180 -23.98 -15.91 25.34
C GLN A 180 -25.48 -16.18 25.32
N PRO A 181 -26.10 -16.49 26.48
CA PRO A 181 -27.53 -16.71 26.51
C PRO A 181 -28.19 -15.37 26.16
N GLY A 182 -29.10 -15.39 25.17
CA GLY A 182 -29.76 -14.19 24.67
C GLY A 182 -30.29 -13.34 25.83
N TYR A 183 -30.27 -12.01 25.68
CA TYR A 183 -30.52 -11.09 26.79
C TYR A 183 -31.74 -11.56 27.60
N ASP A 184 -32.92 -11.75 27.02
CA ASP A 184 -34.12 -12.19 27.77
C ASP A 184 -34.15 -13.66 28.30
N SER A 185 -33.01 -14.35 28.39
CA SER A 185 -32.96 -15.71 28.91
C SER A 185 -33.09 -15.79 30.46
N PRO A 186 -33.77 -16.81 31.00
CA PRO A 186 -33.86 -17.04 32.45
C PRO A 186 -32.50 -17.24 33.12
N LYS A 187 -31.56 -17.90 32.42
CA LYS A 187 -30.22 -18.23 32.91
C LYS A 187 -29.37 -16.97 33.15
N ARG A 188 -29.45 -15.97 32.25
CA ARG A 188 -28.76 -14.67 32.39
C ARG A 188 -29.32 -13.86 33.57
N ARG A 189 -30.64 -13.92 33.79
CA ARG A 189 -31.30 -13.28 34.96
C ARG A 189 -30.86 -13.88 36.29
N GLN A 190 -30.69 -15.21 36.36
CA GLN A 190 -30.18 -15.89 37.55
C GLN A 190 -28.74 -15.49 37.86
N GLN A 191 -27.86 -15.51 36.85
CA GLN A 191 -26.47 -15.08 37.00
C GLN A 191 -26.34 -13.61 37.45
N LEU A 192 -27.21 -12.73 36.94
CA LEU A 192 -27.26 -11.33 37.40
C LEU A 192 -27.67 -11.25 38.88
N ALA A 193 -28.66 -12.02 39.31
CA ALA A 193 -29.09 -12.07 40.71
C ALA A 193 -27.96 -12.54 41.64
N GLU A 194 -27.26 -13.62 41.29
CA GLU A 194 -26.09 -14.12 42.02
C GLU A 194 -24.97 -13.08 42.09
N SER A 195 -24.70 -12.38 40.98
CA SER A 195 -23.63 -11.38 40.95
C SER A 195 -23.88 -10.16 41.84
N LEU A 196 -25.16 -9.87 42.15
CA LEU A 196 -25.60 -8.74 42.97
C LEU A 196 -25.78 -9.13 44.45
N GLU A 197 -25.77 -10.43 44.75
CA GLU A 197 -25.87 -10.93 46.11
C GLU A 197 -24.66 -10.45 46.94
N GLY A 198 -24.92 -9.78 48.06
CA GLY A 198 -23.89 -9.24 48.96
C GLY A 198 -23.23 -7.92 48.54
N LYS A 199 -23.60 -7.32 47.40
CA LYS A 199 -22.98 -6.07 46.88
C LYS A 199 -23.82 -4.81 47.08
N GLY A 200 -24.99 -4.90 47.70
CA GLY A 200 -25.84 -3.75 47.98
C GLY A 200 -27.06 -4.11 48.81
N ASP A 201 -27.86 -3.09 49.14
CA ASP A 201 -29.07 -3.25 49.93
C ASP A 201 -30.06 -4.17 49.23
N ARG A 202 -30.65 -5.09 50.00
CA ARG A 202 -31.51 -6.18 49.48
C ARG A 202 -32.71 -5.64 48.70
N GLU A 203 -33.25 -4.50 49.08
CA GLU A 203 -34.36 -3.83 48.41
C GLU A 203 -33.96 -3.20 47.06
N ALA A 204 -32.76 -2.62 46.98
CA ALA A 204 -32.21 -2.08 45.73
C ALA A 204 -31.90 -3.20 44.73
N VAL A 205 -31.37 -4.33 45.21
CA VAL A 205 -31.12 -5.53 44.38
C VAL A 205 -32.43 -6.08 43.83
N ASN A 206 -33.45 -6.24 44.68
CA ASN A 206 -34.77 -6.74 44.25
C ASN A 206 -35.43 -5.81 43.22
N SER A 207 -35.35 -4.50 43.43
CA SER A 207 -35.90 -3.50 42.50
C SER A 207 -35.24 -3.59 41.12
N ARG A 208 -33.90 -3.76 41.09
CA ARG A 208 -33.14 -3.93 39.85
C ARG A 208 -33.50 -5.23 39.12
N LEU A 209 -33.65 -6.34 39.85
CA LEU A 209 -34.03 -7.63 39.27
C LEU A 209 -35.47 -7.63 38.71
N LEU A 210 -36.39 -6.96 39.39
CA LEU A 210 -37.76 -6.78 38.90
C LEU A 210 -37.79 -5.94 37.63
N ALA A 211 -37.06 -4.82 37.59
CA ALA A 211 -36.95 -3.99 36.40
C ALA A 211 -36.35 -4.76 35.21
N ASP A 212 -35.28 -5.54 35.43
CA ASP A 212 -34.63 -6.33 34.38
C ASP A 212 -35.54 -7.44 33.82
N LYS A 213 -36.45 -8.01 34.63
CA LYS A 213 -37.46 -8.98 34.18
C LYS A 213 -38.49 -8.37 33.22
N HIS A 214 -38.82 -7.09 33.38
CA HIS A 214 -39.80 -6.40 32.54
C HIS A 214 -39.18 -5.72 31.31
N GLN A 215 -37.84 -5.70 31.19
CA GLN A 215 -37.12 -5.09 30.08
C GLN A 215 -36.40 -6.15 29.25
N GLY A 216 -36.95 -6.47 28.07
CA GLY A 216 -36.41 -7.50 27.17
C GLY A 216 -35.13 -7.10 26.41
N THR A 217 -34.58 -5.90 26.62
CA THR A 217 -33.44 -5.36 25.86
C THR A 217 -32.36 -4.75 26.75
N PRO A 218 -31.07 -4.92 26.42
CA PRO A 218 -29.97 -4.33 27.19
C PRO A 218 -29.96 -2.81 27.10
N ALA A 219 -29.46 -2.14 28.14
CA ALA A 219 -29.30 -0.68 28.17
C ALA A 219 -28.43 -0.14 27.00
N THR A 220 -27.48 -0.94 26.51
CA THR A 220 -26.66 -0.61 25.33
C THR A 220 -27.45 -0.54 24.03
N ALA A 221 -28.60 -1.23 23.93
CA ALA A 221 -29.48 -1.11 22.76
C ALA A 221 -30.13 0.28 22.68
N ALA A 222 -30.41 0.92 23.82
CA ALA A 222 -31.00 2.26 23.88
C ALA A 222 -30.05 3.37 23.38
N VAL A 223 -28.74 3.18 23.51
CA VAL A 223 -27.70 4.13 23.04
C VAL A 223 -27.17 3.82 21.64
N ALA A 224 -27.43 2.62 21.10
CA ALA A 224 -27.09 2.28 19.73
C ALA A 224 -28.00 2.99 18.70
N GLN A 225 -29.22 3.36 19.08
CA GLN A 225 -30.05 4.27 18.30
C GLN A 225 -29.61 5.73 18.55
N LYS A 226 -28.91 6.34 17.59
CA LYS A 226 -28.68 7.80 17.61
C LYS A 226 -30.05 8.50 17.49
N PRO A 227 -30.38 9.51 18.32
CA PRO A 227 -31.56 10.32 18.09
C PRO A 227 -31.38 11.10 16.78
N SER A 228 -32.28 10.89 15.81
CA SER A 228 -32.32 11.74 14.62
C SER A 228 -32.89 13.10 15.02
N LEU A 229 -32.11 14.17 14.83
CA LEU A 229 -32.59 15.55 14.99
C LEU A 229 -33.57 15.87 13.85
N SER A 230 -34.86 15.60 14.06
CA SER A 230 -35.92 16.13 13.19
C SER A 230 -36.14 17.61 13.49
N LYS A 231 -35.93 18.46 12.47
CA LYS A 231 -36.12 19.93 12.46
C LYS A 231 -37.52 20.30 12.98
N THR A 232 -37.59 21.11 14.03
CA THR A 232 -38.85 21.74 14.45
C THR A 232 -39.05 23.08 13.76
N SER A 233 -40.27 23.24 13.29
CA SER A 233 -40.78 24.23 12.35
C SER A 233 -40.92 25.62 12.97
N LYS A 234 -40.67 26.67 12.17
CA LYS A 234 -41.07 28.05 12.46
C LYS A 234 -42.58 28.10 12.79
N MET A 235 -42.95 28.57 13.98
CA MET A 235 -44.29 29.11 14.24
C MET A 235 -44.22 30.57 14.67
N THR A 236 -44.70 31.39 13.74
CA THR A 236 -45.42 32.66 13.82
C THR A 236 -45.73 33.25 15.21
N LYS A 237 -45.33 34.53 15.36
CA LYS A 237 -45.76 35.51 16.38
C LYS A 237 -47.28 35.55 16.55
N GLN A 238 -47.75 35.44 17.79
CA GLN A 238 -48.99 36.11 18.21
C GLN A 238 -48.74 36.91 19.49
N SER A 239 -49.01 38.20 19.37
CA SER A 239 -48.90 39.26 20.35
C SER A 239 -49.92 39.10 21.49
N GLY A 240 -49.56 39.49 22.72
CA GLY A 240 -50.54 39.99 23.68
C GLY A 240 -50.30 39.72 25.17
N LYS A 241 -49.83 40.78 25.85
CA LYS A 241 -50.11 41.15 27.25
C LYS A 241 -49.29 40.51 28.38
N GLU A 242 -48.12 41.11 28.53
CA GLU A 242 -47.59 41.68 29.78
C GLU A 242 -48.54 41.68 30.99
N LYS A 243 -48.07 41.12 32.10
CA LYS A 243 -48.49 41.50 33.44
C LYS A 243 -47.24 41.84 34.26
N ILE A 244 -46.84 43.10 34.13
CA ILE A 244 -45.80 43.75 34.92
C ILE A 244 -46.40 44.02 36.31
N LEU A 245 -45.76 43.52 37.36
CA LEU A 245 -45.96 44.00 38.73
C LEU A 245 -44.75 44.88 39.07
N GLU A 246 -44.86 46.14 38.66
CA GLU A 246 -44.02 47.24 39.12
C GLU A 246 -44.29 47.49 40.61
N ARG A 247 -43.22 47.48 41.41
CA ARG A 247 -43.20 48.11 42.72
C ARG A 247 -42.25 49.30 42.60
N GLY A 248 -42.84 50.48 42.43
CA GLY A 248 -42.14 51.77 42.43
C GLY A 248 -41.37 52.01 43.74
N GLY A 249 -40.53 53.03 43.86
CA GLY A 249 -40.26 54.19 43.00
C GLY A 249 -39.31 55.12 43.78
N LEU A 250 -39.20 56.37 43.30
CA LEU A 250 -38.46 57.55 43.80
C LEU A 250 -37.04 57.67 43.22
N GLU A 251 -36.83 58.44 42.14
CA GLU A 251 -36.80 59.94 42.06
C GLU A 251 -35.78 60.55 43.05
N ARG A 252 -34.84 61.42 42.68
CA ARG A 252 -34.64 62.34 41.55
C ARG A 252 -33.15 62.49 41.25
#